data_AF-A0A0D1XBJ4-F1
#
_entry.id   AF-A0A0D1XBJ4-F1
#
_cell.length_a   1.000
_cell.length_b   1.000
_cell.length_c   1.000
_cell.angle_alpha   90.00
_cell.angle_beta   90.00
_cell.angle_gamma   90.00
#
_symmetry.space_group_name_H-M   'P 1'
#
loop_
_entity.id
_entity.type
_entity.pdbx_description
1 polymer ?
#
loop_
_entity_poly.entity_id
_entity_poly.type
_entity_poly.pdbx_seq_one_letter_code
_entity_poly.pdbx_strand_id
1 'polypeptide(L)'
;MVQVSVSEPFLISEISSRYFVFDVSTVTHMRSKHHICGVLIGNIPQATQQTVFSGIPLELMPEEARLLVEKGHAFIADDVAGHASNLANLNPEEKKAFIAELEREGLEGAQMQRQQSLQKKQAHLKRAGSSMEAIQSSKIEPLRLTPTTSYPPLHASPIPDLPKVPSSYPLFAHLHEKGYFMGPGLRFGCQYVAYPGDPLRYHSHFLVTSYEWDEEIDLLDIVGGGRLGTGVKKGYMIGGARAKDDVRAFTFEWAAM
;
A
#
# COMPACT_ATOMS: atom_id res chain seq x y z
N MET A 1 13.01 7.91 11.30
CA MET A 1 11.65 8.29 10.87
C MET A 1 10.82 8.43 12.13
N VAL A 2 10.08 9.52 12.29
CA VAL A 2 9.12 9.65 13.39
C VAL A 2 8.09 8.55 13.18
N GLN A 3 7.93 7.66 14.15
CA GLN A 3 6.92 6.61 14.11
C GLN A 3 5.57 7.30 14.35
N VAL A 4 4.92 7.74 13.28
CA VAL A 4 3.56 8.29 13.37
C VAL A 4 2.65 7.15 13.80
N SER A 5 2.07 7.25 14.99
CA SER A 5 1.08 6.29 15.48
C SER A 5 -0.20 6.47 14.67
N VAL A 6 -0.54 5.49 13.84
CA VAL A 6 -1.81 5.47 13.12
C VAL A 6 -2.88 4.91 14.05
N SER A 7 -4.02 5.61 14.15
CA SER A 7 -5.18 5.13 14.91
C SER A 7 -5.91 4.05 14.13
N GLU A 8 -6.22 2.94 14.80
CA GLU A 8 -7.08 1.89 14.26
C GLU A 8 -8.50 2.01 14.84
N PRO A 9 -9.55 1.68 14.06
CA PRO A 9 -9.49 1.26 12.67
C PRO A 9 -9.21 2.44 11.71
N PHE A 10 -8.38 2.22 10.68
CA PHE A 10 -8.09 3.23 9.66
C PHE A 10 -9.01 3.12 8.44
N LEU A 11 -9.12 4.22 7.68
CA LEU A 11 -9.97 4.31 6.50
C LEU A 11 -9.36 3.61 5.29
N ILE A 12 -10.17 2.83 4.58
CA ILE A 12 -9.95 2.38 3.20
C ILE A 12 -11.06 2.99 2.33
N SER A 13 -10.67 3.76 1.31
CA SER A 13 -11.60 4.38 0.36
C SER A 13 -12.02 3.37 -0.71
N GLU A 14 -13.31 3.06 -0.79
CA GLU A 14 -13.88 2.33 -1.91
C GLU A 14 -14.23 3.30 -3.05
N ILE A 15 -13.67 3.07 -4.23
CA ILE A 15 -13.96 3.82 -5.45
C ILE A 15 -14.15 2.80 -6.58
N SER A 16 -15.35 2.76 -7.16
CA SER A 16 -15.68 1.84 -8.26
C SER A 16 -15.34 0.37 -7.95
N SER A 17 -15.71 -0.10 -6.74
CA SER A 17 -15.45 -1.46 -6.24
C SER A 17 -13.97 -1.84 -6.12
N ARG A 18 -13.07 -0.84 -6.04
CA ARG A 18 -11.64 -0.99 -5.75
C ARG A 18 -11.31 -0.27 -4.45
N TYR A 19 -10.28 -0.74 -3.76
CA TYR A 19 -9.95 -0.32 -2.40
C TYR A 19 -8.63 0.45 -2.39
N PHE A 20 -8.66 1.68 -1.90
CA PHE A 20 -7.52 2.59 -1.94
C PHE A 20 -7.16 3.13 -0.56
N VAL A 21 -5.87 3.33 -0.35
CA VAL A 21 -5.31 4.03 0.80
C VAL A 21 -4.41 5.16 0.30
N PHE A 22 -4.74 6.37 0.72
CA PHE A 22 -4.08 7.60 0.27
C PHE A 22 -3.03 8.13 1.26
N ASP A 23 -3.14 7.78 2.54
CA ASP A 23 -2.22 8.22 3.57
C ASP A 23 -0.97 7.32 3.67
N VAL A 24 0.21 7.93 3.57
CA VAL A 24 1.51 7.27 3.62
C VAL A 24 1.78 6.64 5.00
N SER A 25 1.29 7.27 6.07
CA SER A 25 1.48 6.76 7.43
C SER A 25 0.71 5.46 7.60
N THR A 26 -0.54 5.42 7.15
CA THR A 26 -1.40 4.23 7.10
C THR A 26 -0.80 3.13 6.24
N VAL A 27 -0.28 3.46 5.04
CA VAL A 27 0.42 2.47 4.19
C VAL A 27 1.61 1.85 4.90
N THR A 28 2.44 2.67 5.56
CA THR A 28 3.62 2.21 6.31
C THR A 28 3.21 1.35 7.51
N HIS A 29 2.13 1.73 8.19
CA HIS A 29 1.58 1.00 9.33
C HIS A 29 1.06 -0.37 8.91
N MET A 30 0.22 -0.46 7.88
CA MET A 30 -0.33 -1.74 7.43
C MET A 30 0.78 -2.70 6.96
N ARG A 31 1.81 -2.17 6.29
CA ARG A 31 2.94 -2.96 5.81
C ARG A 31 3.75 -3.55 6.96
N SER A 32 4.03 -2.73 7.98
CA SER A 32 4.90 -3.11 9.09
C SER A 32 4.20 -3.88 10.20
N LYS A 33 2.89 -3.67 10.41
CA LYS A 33 2.12 -4.30 11.49
C LYS A 33 1.23 -5.44 11.03
N HIS A 34 0.69 -5.33 9.82
CA HIS A 34 -0.34 -6.24 9.31
C HIS A 34 0.13 -7.08 8.13
N HIS A 35 1.39 -6.93 7.68
CA HIS A 35 1.97 -7.64 6.54
C HIS A 35 1.20 -7.46 5.21
N ILE A 36 0.46 -6.36 5.09
CA ILE A 36 -0.30 -6.02 3.86
C ILE A 36 0.52 -5.05 3.02
N CYS A 37 0.73 -5.37 1.75
CA CYS A 37 1.62 -4.60 0.90
C CYS A 37 0.89 -3.67 -0.07
N GLY A 38 -0.22 -4.13 -0.64
CA GLY A 38 -0.89 -3.49 -1.76
C GLY A 38 0.03 -3.23 -2.97
N VAL A 39 -0.50 -2.46 -3.92
CA VAL A 39 0.21 -2.01 -5.13
C VAL A 39 0.10 -0.50 -5.22
N LEU A 40 1.24 0.20 -5.25
CA LEU A 40 1.26 1.65 -5.52
C LEU A 40 0.90 1.88 -6.98
N ILE A 41 -0.09 2.74 -7.26
CA ILE A 41 -0.59 3.00 -8.62
C ILE A 41 -0.52 4.47 -9.02
N GLY A 42 -0.14 5.36 -8.12
CA GLY A 42 -0.04 6.79 -8.42
C GLY A 42 1.25 7.19 -9.13
N ASN A 43 1.22 8.35 -9.77
CA ASN A 43 2.39 8.95 -10.40
C ASN A 43 3.16 9.82 -9.39
N ILE A 44 4.48 9.93 -9.58
CA ILE A 44 5.31 10.83 -8.78
C ILE A 44 5.32 12.22 -9.45
N PRO A 45 4.77 13.28 -8.83
CA PRO A 45 4.62 14.58 -9.50
C PRO A 45 5.91 15.18 -10.05
N GLN A 46 7.04 14.92 -9.40
CA GLN A 46 8.36 15.44 -9.80
C GLN A 46 9.04 14.61 -10.89
N ALA A 47 8.51 13.43 -11.23
CA ALA A 47 9.10 12.48 -12.17
C ALA A 47 8.00 11.84 -13.04
N THR A 48 7.28 12.66 -13.81
CA THR A 48 6.10 12.24 -14.58
C THR A 48 6.38 11.18 -15.65
N GLN A 49 7.62 11.08 -16.15
CA GLN A 49 8.03 10.05 -17.11
C GLN A 49 8.55 8.77 -16.45
N GLN A 50 8.63 8.72 -15.12
CA GLN A 50 9.11 7.55 -14.40
C GLN A 50 7.97 6.57 -14.14
N THR A 51 7.98 5.44 -14.85
CA THR A 51 7.02 4.33 -14.67
C THR A 51 7.57 3.21 -13.79
N VAL A 52 8.83 3.30 -13.36
CA VAL A 52 9.50 2.25 -12.58
C VAL A 52 9.05 2.23 -11.12
N PHE A 53 8.76 3.39 -10.55
CA PHE A 53 8.25 3.51 -9.18
C PHE A 53 6.98 4.36 -9.18
N SER A 54 5.91 3.76 -8.68
CA SER A 54 4.63 4.44 -8.44
C SER A 54 4.56 4.93 -7.01
N GLY A 55 3.82 6.02 -6.81
CA GLY A 55 3.48 6.57 -5.50
C GLY A 55 2.05 6.23 -5.08
N ILE A 56 1.57 6.94 -4.06
CA ILE A 56 0.18 6.89 -3.61
C ILE A 56 -0.80 7.33 -4.71
N PRO A 57 -2.02 6.77 -4.78
CA PRO A 57 -2.60 5.85 -3.79
C PRO A 57 -2.03 4.44 -3.86
N LEU A 58 -2.12 3.75 -2.72
CA LEU A 58 -1.95 2.30 -2.65
C LEU A 58 -3.29 1.64 -2.93
N GLU A 59 -3.33 0.75 -3.91
CA GLU A 59 -4.46 -0.14 -4.16
C GLU A 59 -4.30 -1.45 -3.38
N LEU A 60 -5.35 -1.88 -2.71
CA LEU A 60 -5.43 -3.18 -2.05
C LEU A 60 -6.13 -4.20 -2.93
N MET A 61 -5.67 -5.44 -2.88
CA MET A 61 -6.48 -6.56 -3.37
C MET A 61 -7.75 -6.70 -2.50
N PRO A 62 -8.87 -7.19 -3.06
CA PRO A 62 -10.09 -7.41 -2.28
C PRO A 62 -9.84 -8.28 -1.04
N GLU A 63 -8.95 -9.27 -1.13
CA GLU A 63 -8.54 -10.16 -0.04
C GLU A 63 -7.80 -9.42 1.07
N GLU A 64 -6.90 -8.49 0.71
CA GLU A 64 -6.19 -7.63 1.67
C GLU A 64 -7.19 -6.73 2.40
N ALA A 65 -8.10 -6.08 1.66
CA ALA A 65 -9.13 -5.20 2.23
C ALA A 65 -10.09 -5.98 3.15
N ARG A 66 -10.60 -7.13 2.69
CA ARG A 66 -11.42 -8.05 3.48
C ARG A 66 -10.72 -8.45 4.78
N LEU A 67 -9.45 -8.85 4.71
CA LEU A 67 -8.71 -9.34 5.87
C LEU A 67 -8.48 -8.24 6.92
N LEU A 68 -8.15 -7.02 6.49
CA LEU A 68 -7.98 -5.87 7.40
C LEU A 68 -9.29 -5.52 8.13
N VAL A 69 -10.42 -5.56 7.42
CA VAL A 69 -11.74 -5.27 8.00
C VAL A 69 -12.20 -6.38 8.94
N GLU A 70 -12.04 -7.66 8.56
CA GLU A 70 -12.40 -8.79 9.43
C GLU A 70 -11.60 -8.81 10.74
N LYS A 71 -10.33 -8.40 10.69
CA LYS A 71 -9.48 -8.28 11.89
C LYS A 71 -9.72 -6.99 12.69
N GLY A 72 -10.58 -6.09 12.22
CA GLY A 72 -10.92 -4.84 12.90
C GLY A 72 -9.85 -3.74 12.80
N HIS A 73 -8.86 -3.89 11.91
CA HIS A 73 -7.80 -2.90 11.72
C HIS A 73 -8.23 -1.74 10.81
N ALA A 74 -9.23 -1.96 9.96
CA ALA A 74 -9.70 -0.99 9.00
C ALA A 74 -11.22 -1.02 8.83
N PHE A 75 -11.77 0.06 8.25
CA PHE A 75 -13.13 0.12 7.78
C PHE A 75 -13.17 0.66 6.34
N ILE A 76 -14.17 0.25 5.57
CA ILE A 76 -14.36 0.73 4.19
C ILE A 76 -15.33 1.90 4.22
N ALA A 77 -15.09 2.95 3.43
CA ALA A 77 -16.08 3.99 3.16
C ALA A 77 -16.26 4.21 1.65
N ASP A 78 -17.49 4.51 1.22
CA ASP A 78 -17.75 4.95 -0.15
C ASP A 78 -17.21 6.37 -0.31
N ASP A 79 -16.07 6.49 -0.96
CA ASP A 79 -15.35 7.75 -1.05
C ASP A 79 -16.07 8.72 -1.99
N VAL A 80 -16.74 8.21 -3.03
CA VAL A 80 -17.45 9.04 -4.02
C VAL A 80 -18.69 9.67 -3.40
N ALA A 81 -19.53 8.84 -2.77
CA ALA A 81 -20.73 9.32 -2.08
C ALA A 81 -20.37 10.17 -0.85
N GLY A 82 -19.34 9.75 -0.11
CA GLY A 82 -18.79 10.47 1.02
C GLY A 82 -18.34 11.87 0.61
N HIS A 83 -17.50 11.99 -0.41
CA HIS A 83 -17.00 13.28 -0.86
C HIS A 83 -18.12 14.21 -1.34
N ALA A 84 -19.08 13.70 -2.12
CA ALA A 84 -20.21 14.49 -2.60
C ALA A 84 -21.06 15.06 -1.45
N SER A 85 -21.37 14.23 -0.45
CA SER A 85 -22.15 14.65 0.73
C SER A 85 -21.38 15.62 1.61
N ASN A 86 -20.10 15.36 1.88
CA ASN A 86 -19.29 16.21 2.74
C ASN A 86 -19.02 17.57 2.10
N LEU A 87 -18.80 17.63 0.78
CA LEU A 87 -18.57 18.89 0.08
C LEU A 87 -19.83 19.78 0.10
N ALA A 88 -21.02 19.18 0.01
CA ALA A 88 -22.29 19.90 0.12
C ALA A 88 -22.52 20.46 1.54
N ASN A 89 -21.98 19.80 2.57
CA ASN A 89 -22.22 20.12 3.98
C ASN A 89 -20.97 20.62 4.73
N LEU A 90 -19.96 21.11 4.00
CA LEU A 90 -18.65 21.42 4.59
C LEU A 90 -18.76 22.58 5.59
N ASN A 91 -18.36 22.33 6.84
CA ASN A 91 -18.37 23.34 7.88
C ASN A 91 -17.25 24.39 7.62
N PRO A 92 -17.59 25.69 7.58
CA PRO A 92 -16.60 26.76 7.40
C PRO A 92 -15.47 26.77 8.44
N GLU A 93 -15.76 26.40 9.70
CA GLU A 93 -14.77 26.40 10.77
C GLU A 93 -13.78 25.23 10.63
N GLU A 94 -14.26 24.03 10.27
CA GLU A 94 -13.40 22.88 9.98
C GLU A 94 -12.50 23.16 8.77
N LYS A 95 -13.06 23.78 7.72
CA LYS A 95 -12.31 24.22 6.55
C LYS A 95 -11.21 25.21 6.92
N LYS A 96 -11.52 26.20 7.77
CA LYS A 96 -10.55 27.21 8.22
C LYS A 96 -9.43 26.60 9.06
N ALA A 97 -9.77 25.71 9.99
CA ALA A 97 -8.79 24.98 10.80
C ALA A 97 -7.86 24.13 9.92
N PHE A 98 -8.41 23.45 8.92
CA PHE A 98 -7.64 22.66 7.98
C PHE A 98 -6.67 23.50 7.14
N ILE A 99 -7.12 24.64 6.62
CA ILE A 99 -6.24 25.55 5.85
C ILE A 99 -5.11 26.07 6.74
N ALA A 100 -5.40 26.47 7.99
CA ALA A 100 -4.38 26.92 8.93
C ALA A 100 -3.34 25.83 9.21
N GLU A 101 -3.76 24.58 9.31
CA GLU A 101 -2.85 23.44 9.48
C GLU A 101 -1.97 23.21 8.24
N LEU A 102 -2.52 23.27 7.03
CA LEU A 102 -1.74 23.19 5.79
C LEU A 102 -0.72 24.33 5.66
N GLU A 103 -1.08 25.54 6.07
CA GLU A 103 -0.16 26.68 6.10
C GLU A 103 0.97 26.45 7.11
N ARG A 104 0.67 25.89 8.28
CA ARG A 104 1.66 25.51 9.30
C ARG A 104 2.65 24.47 8.78
N GLU A 105 2.15 23.39 8.21
CA GLU A 105 2.99 22.35 7.58
C GLU A 105 3.81 22.92 6.41
N GLY A 106 3.20 23.80 5.60
CA GLY A 106 3.87 24.46 4.49
C GLY A 106 5.04 25.33 4.93
N LEU A 107 4.92 26.01 6.08
CA LEU A 107 6.01 26.76 6.71
C LEU A 107 7.12 25.85 7.19
N GLU A 108 6.80 24.74 7.87
CA GLU A 108 7.77 23.75 8.33
C GLU A 108 8.56 23.14 7.16
N GLY A 109 7.85 22.79 6.08
CA GLY A 109 8.45 22.31 4.84
C GLY A 109 9.39 23.34 4.20
N ALA A 110 8.97 24.61 4.14
CA ALA A 110 9.80 25.70 3.61
C ALA A 110 11.08 25.91 4.44
N GLN A 111 10.97 25.83 5.77
CA GLN A 111 12.11 25.91 6.68
C GLN A 111 13.08 24.74 6.47
N MET A 112 12.58 23.51 6.37
CA MET A 112 13.40 22.33 6.09
C MET A 112 14.13 22.44 4.75
N GLN A 113 13.45 22.85 3.67
CA GLN A 113 14.09 23.05 2.36
C GLN A 113 15.17 24.13 2.42
N ARG A 114 14.91 25.26 3.10
CA ARG A 114 15.90 26.32 3.27
C ARG A 114 17.12 25.79 4.04
N GLN A 115 16.91 25.04 5.13
CA GLN A 115 17.98 24.44 5.91
C GLN A 115 18.84 23.49 5.06
N GLN A 116 18.21 22.62 4.27
CA GLN A 116 18.94 21.73 3.36
C GLN A 116 19.71 22.49 2.28
N SER A 117 19.13 23.54 1.70
CA SER A 117 19.79 24.39 0.70
C SER A 117 21.02 25.10 1.28
N LEU A 118 20.90 25.63 2.50
CA LEU A 118 22.01 26.24 3.23
C LEU A 118 23.10 25.22 3.53
N GLN A 119 22.75 24.02 4.00
CA GLN A 119 23.72 22.94 4.25
C GLN A 119 24.47 22.53 2.97
N LYS A 120 23.76 22.38 1.84
CA LYS A 120 24.38 22.08 0.53
C LYS A 120 25.33 23.19 0.09
N LYS A 121 24.92 24.46 0.20
CA LYS A 121 25.77 25.62 -0.12
C LYS A 121 27.00 25.70 0.78
N GLN A 122 26.85 25.49 2.08
CA GLN A 122 27.97 25.44 3.03
C GLN A 122 28.94 24.31 2.68
N ALA A 123 28.45 23.11 2.36
CA ALA A 123 29.29 21.99 1.94
C ALA A 123 30.05 22.30 0.64
N HIS A 124 29.41 22.99 -0.31
CA HIS A 124 30.05 23.41 -1.56
C HIS A 124 31.11 24.50 -1.34
N LEU A 125 30.82 25.55 -0.57
CA LEU A 125 31.74 26.63 -0.25
C LEU A 125 32.97 26.12 0.52
N LYS A 126 32.78 25.18 1.46
CA LYS A 126 33.89 24.50 2.15
C LYS A 126 34.80 23.73 1.18
N ARG A 127 34.25 23.12 0.13
CA ARG A 127 35.05 22.46 -0.93
C ARG A 127 35.75 23.47 -1.85
N ALA A 128 35.16 24.64 -2.06
CA ALA A 128 35.67 25.68 -2.96
C ALA A 128 36.63 26.69 -2.28
N GLY A 129 36.86 26.58 -0.97
CA GLY A 129 37.81 27.45 -0.23
C GLY A 129 37.41 28.93 -0.17
N SER A 130 36.14 29.27 -0.41
CA SER A 130 35.65 30.65 -0.43
C SER A 130 35.03 31.07 0.91
N SER A 131 35.15 32.36 1.26
CA SER A 131 34.64 32.93 2.51
C SER A 131 33.11 33.05 2.53
N MET A 132 32.51 32.89 3.72
CA MET A 132 31.07 33.02 3.93
C MET A 132 30.67 34.50 4.02
N GLU A 133 30.06 35.05 2.97
CA GLU A 133 29.32 36.31 3.09
C GLU A 133 27.93 36.08 3.70
N ALA A 134 27.49 37.05 4.52
CA ALA A 134 26.25 37.01 5.27
C ALA A 134 25.03 37.09 4.33
N ILE A 135 24.29 35.98 4.23
CA ILE A 135 23.06 35.89 3.43
C ILE A 135 21.96 36.67 4.16
N GLN A 136 21.50 37.77 3.57
CA GLN A 136 20.32 38.51 4.02
C GLN A 136 19.11 37.59 4.18
N SER A 137 18.43 37.67 5.32
CA SER A 137 17.25 36.86 5.60
C SER A 137 16.04 37.38 4.80
N SER A 138 15.82 36.86 3.60
CA SER A 138 14.52 36.98 2.95
C SER A 138 13.45 36.25 3.79
N LYS A 139 12.25 36.83 3.82
CA LYS A 139 11.06 36.23 4.45
C LYS A 139 10.82 34.83 3.85
N ILE A 140 10.54 33.83 4.69
CA ILE A 140 10.21 32.48 4.22
C ILE A 140 8.73 32.47 3.88
N GLU A 141 8.41 32.26 2.61
CA GLU A 141 7.03 32.01 2.18
C GLU A 141 6.67 30.54 2.42
N PRO A 142 5.45 30.23 2.89
CA PRO A 142 5.00 28.85 3.05
C PRO A 142 5.00 28.09 1.72
N LEU A 143 5.34 26.81 1.75
CA LEU A 143 5.06 25.91 0.62
C LEU A 143 3.55 25.69 0.51
N ARG A 144 3.01 25.76 -0.71
CA ARG A 144 1.63 25.32 -0.98
C ARG A 144 1.60 23.81 -1.00
N LEU A 145 1.08 23.21 0.06
CA LEU A 145 0.91 21.77 0.17
C LEU A 145 -0.44 21.35 -0.40
N THR A 146 -0.44 20.30 -1.20
CA THR A 146 -1.65 19.55 -1.53
C THR A 146 -1.62 18.28 -0.70
N PRO A 147 -2.50 18.15 0.31
CA PRO A 147 -2.50 16.98 1.18
C PRO A 147 -2.80 15.73 0.35
N THR A 148 -2.26 14.61 0.79
CA THR A 148 -2.44 13.33 0.12
C THR A 148 -3.80 12.72 0.39
N THR A 149 -4.47 13.16 1.45
CA THR A 149 -5.79 12.73 1.90
C THR A 149 -6.75 13.92 1.96
N SER A 150 -8.04 13.67 1.73
CA SER A 150 -9.11 14.66 1.94
C SER A 150 -9.69 14.61 3.37
N TYR A 151 -9.17 13.71 4.20
CA TYR A 151 -9.61 13.47 5.57
C TYR A 151 -8.48 13.79 6.55
N PRO A 152 -8.69 14.69 7.53
CA PRO A 152 -9.70 15.77 7.61
C PRO A 152 -9.54 16.81 6.48
N PRO A 153 -10.53 17.67 6.15
CA PRO A 153 -11.71 18.05 6.95
C PRO A 153 -12.98 17.23 6.66
N LEU A 154 -12.97 16.33 5.66
CA LEU A 154 -14.14 15.51 5.37
C LEU A 154 -14.29 14.38 6.38
N HIS A 155 -15.50 13.84 6.50
CA HIS A 155 -15.84 12.70 7.36
C HIS A 155 -16.18 11.47 6.53
N ALA A 156 -15.58 10.33 6.84
CA ALA A 156 -15.87 9.06 6.18
C ALA A 156 -16.94 8.29 6.96
N SER A 157 -17.94 7.76 6.26
CA SER A 157 -18.96 6.88 6.85
C SER A 157 -18.69 5.42 6.45
N PRO A 158 -18.65 4.47 7.39
CA PRO A 158 -18.33 3.09 7.08
C PRO A 158 -19.45 2.42 6.28
N ILE A 159 -19.07 1.63 5.27
CA ILE A 159 -19.94 0.68 4.61
C ILE A 159 -20.07 -0.55 5.53
N PRO A 160 -21.29 -0.99 5.88
CA PRO A 160 -21.49 -2.12 6.77
C PRO A 160 -21.10 -3.45 6.13
N ASP A 161 -21.20 -3.53 4.79
CA ASP A 161 -20.90 -4.73 4.04
C ASP A 161 -19.41 -4.98 3.91
N LEU A 162 -19.11 -6.26 3.96
CA LEU A 162 -17.78 -6.80 3.95
C LEU A 162 -17.29 -6.92 2.47
N PRO A 163 -16.08 -6.41 2.09
CA PRO A 163 -15.47 -6.53 0.75
C PRO A 163 -15.60 -7.89 0.06
N LYS A 164 -16.28 -7.98 -1.10
CA LYS A 164 -16.41 -9.26 -1.82
C LYS A 164 -15.04 -9.79 -2.25
N VAL A 165 -14.80 -11.07 -2.02
CA VAL A 165 -13.52 -11.76 -2.30
C VAL A 165 -13.72 -13.01 -3.15
N PRO A 166 -12.71 -13.42 -3.94
CA PRO A 166 -12.75 -14.67 -4.69
C PRO A 166 -12.70 -15.89 -3.75
N SER A 167 -13.02 -17.05 -4.30
CA SER A 167 -13.00 -18.32 -3.56
C SER A 167 -11.60 -18.75 -3.10
N SER A 168 -10.55 -18.14 -3.66
CA SER A 168 -9.16 -18.29 -3.22
C SER A 168 -8.83 -17.59 -1.90
N TYR A 169 -9.76 -16.80 -1.35
CA TYR A 169 -9.56 -16.05 -0.10
C TYR A 169 -9.15 -16.89 1.12
N PRO A 170 -9.72 -18.08 1.39
CA PRO A 170 -9.29 -18.91 2.53
C PRO A 170 -7.81 -19.29 2.43
N LEU A 171 -7.30 -19.61 1.23
CA LEU A 171 -5.88 -19.88 1.02
C LEU A 171 -5.02 -18.65 1.26
N PHE A 172 -5.47 -17.48 0.78
CA PHE A 172 -4.81 -16.20 1.05
C PHE A 172 -4.71 -15.93 2.56
N ALA A 173 -5.82 -16.05 3.29
CA ALA A 173 -5.89 -15.81 4.73
C ALA A 173 -5.01 -16.79 5.51
N HIS A 174 -5.02 -18.08 5.11
CA HIS A 174 -4.17 -19.11 5.71
C HIS A 174 -2.68 -18.83 5.55
N LEU A 175 -2.25 -18.40 4.35
CA LEU A 175 -0.84 -18.06 4.10
C LEU A 175 -0.44 -16.77 4.84
N HIS A 176 -1.34 -15.78 4.91
CA HIS A 176 -1.13 -14.58 5.71
C HIS A 176 -0.94 -14.89 7.20
N GLU A 177 -1.78 -15.78 7.76
CA GLU A 177 -1.67 -16.22 9.16
C GLU A 177 -0.33 -16.92 9.43
N LYS A 178 0.21 -17.65 8.46
CA LYS A 178 1.55 -18.24 8.52
C LYS A 178 2.69 -17.23 8.35
N GLY A 179 2.38 -15.93 8.22
CA GLY A 179 3.36 -14.85 8.15
C GLY A 179 3.87 -14.53 6.75
N TYR A 180 3.27 -15.10 5.70
CA TYR A 180 3.63 -14.73 4.33
C TYR A 180 3.08 -13.36 3.96
N PHE A 181 3.89 -12.59 3.25
CA PHE A 181 3.45 -11.39 2.56
C PHE A 181 2.94 -11.80 1.18
N MET A 182 1.72 -11.40 0.85
CA MET A 182 1.05 -11.81 -0.37
C MET A 182 1.01 -10.66 -1.37
N GLY A 183 1.10 -10.97 -2.66
CA GLY A 183 0.94 -9.99 -3.73
C GLY A 183 0.32 -10.61 -4.98
N PRO A 184 -0.10 -9.80 -5.97
CA PRO A 184 -0.76 -10.28 -7.17
C PRO A 184 0.18 -11.13 -8.05
N GLY A 185 -0.28 -12.30 -8.47
CA GLY A 185 0.50 -13.29 -9.20
C GLY A 185 0.51 -13.14 -10.73
N LEU A 186 -0.23 -12.18 -11.29
CA LEU A 186 -0.47 -12.05 -12.74
C LEU A 186 0.81 -12.10 -13.59
N ARG A 187 1.90 -11.45 -13.14
CA ARG A 187 3.20 -11.45 -13.86
C ARG A 187 3.87 -12.82 -13.94
N PHE A 188 3.44 -13.77 -13.11
CA PHE A 188 4.01 -15.11 -13.01
C PHE A 188 2.99 -16.20 -13.39
N GLY A 189 1.81 -15.83 -13.89
CA GLY A 189 0.79 -16.80 -14.33
C GLY A 189 0.14 -17.59 -13.18
N CYS A 190 -0.05 -16.96 -12.02
CA CYS A 190 -0.73 -17.54 -10.85
C CYS A 190 -1.62 -16.48 -10.17
N GLN A 191 -2.42 -16.87 -9.18
CA GLN A 191 -3.29 -15.96 -8.44
C GLN A 191 -2.45 -15.05 -7.52
N TYR A 192 -1.54 -15.64 -6.73
CA TYR A 192 -0.71 -14.88 -5.80
C TYR A 192 0.76 -15.25 -5.89
N VAL A 193 1.61 -14.31 -5.47
CA VAL A 193 3.00 -14.59 -5.10
C VAL A 193 3.14 -14.46 -3.59
N ALA A 194 3.76 -15.47 -2.97
CA ALA A 194 3.99 -15.47 -1.54
C ALA A 194 5.46 -15.21 -1.22
N TYR A 195 5.72 -14.24 -0.34
CA TYR A 195 7.03 -13.84 0.12
C TYR A 195 7.20 -14.23 1.59
N PRO A 196 8.37 -14.72 2.01
CA PRO A 196 8.64 -15.06 3.42
C PRO A 196 8.77 -13.82 4.33
N GLY A 197 8.71 -12.63 3.74
CA GLY A 197 8.87 -11.35 4.40
C GLY A 197 8.55 -10.21 3.44
N ASP A 198 8.78 -8.98 3.89
CA ASP A 198 8.49 -7.77 3.13
C ASP A 198 9.12 -7.79 1.70
N PRO A 199 8.32 -7.63 0.62
CA PRO A 199 8.81 -7.65 -0.77
C PRO A 199 9.91 -6.63 -1.12
N LEU A 200 10.15 -5.60 -0.30
CA LEU A 200 11.28 -4.68 -0.47
C LEU A 200 12.61 -5.30 -0.01
N ARG A 201 12.57 -6.39 0.76
CA ARG A 201 13.74 -7.07 1.33
C ARG A 201 13.87 -8.52 0.88
N TYR A 202 12.78 -9.15 0.48
CA TYR A 202 12.73 -10.57 0.13
C TYR A 202 12.25 -10.78 -1.29
N HIS A 203 12.76 -11.83 -1.94
CA HIS A 203 12.15 -12.37 -3.15
C HIS A 203 11.01 -13.33 -2.78
N SER A 204 10.01 -13.44 -3.65
CA SER A 204 8.91 -14.39 -3.45
C SER A 204 9.43 -15.83 -3.52
N HIS A 205 8.95 -16.70 -2.65
CA HIS A 205 9.30 -18.12 -2.64
C HIS A 205 8.33 -18.97 -3.47
N PHE A 206 7.05 -18.60 -3.47
CA PHE A 206 6.01 -19.43 -4.09
C PHE A 206 5.19 -18.65 -5.12
N LEU A 207 4.83 -19.35 -6.20
CA LEU A 207 3.72 -19.02 -7.08
C LEU A 207 2.50 -19.80 -6.57
N VAL A 208 1.42 -19.12 -6.18
CA VAL A 208 0.30 -19.72 -5.47
C VAL A 208 -0.94 -19.72 -6.35
N THR A 209 -1.52 -20.91 -6.51
CA THR A 209 -2.79 -21.13 -7.20
C THR A 209 -3.79 -21.78 -6.25
N SER A 210 -5.03 -21.29 -6.23
CA SER A 210 -6.11 -21.89 -5.43
C SER A 210 -7.00 -22.75 -6.32
N TYR A 211 -7.46 -23.87 -5.77
CA TYR A 211 -8.49 -24.73 -6.33
C TYR A 211 -9.57 -24.98 -5.27
N GLU A 212 -10.80 -25.27 -5.68
CA GLU A 212 -11.83 -25.76 -4.76
C GLU A 212 -11.48 -27.15 -4.24
N TRP A 213 -12.03 -27.53 -3.08
CA TRP A 213 -11.64 -28.76 -2.40
C TRP A 213 -11.82 -30.04 -3.23
N ASP A 214 -12.94 -30.13 -3.95
CA ASP A 214 -13.30 -31.27 -4.80
C ASP A 214 -13.15 -30.93 -6.30
N GLU A 215 -12.38 -29.89 -6.64
CA GLU A 215 -12.10 -29.52 -8.03
C GLU A 215 -11.17 -30.54 -8.69
N GLU A 216 -11.56 -31.03 -9.86
CA GLU A 216 -10.67 -31.84 -10.70
C GLU A 216 -9.59 -30.92 -11.32
N ILE A 217 -8.33 -31.19 -10.99
CA ILE A 217 -7.19 -30.41 -11.48
C ILE A 217 -6.63 -31.09 -12.74
N ASP A 218 -6.58 -30.36 -13.86
CA ASP A 218 -5.91 -30.85 -15.07
C ASP A 218 -4.41 -31.05 -14.78
N LEU A 219 -3.88 -32.22 -15.12
CA LEU A 219 -2.46 -32.52 -14.97
C LEU A 219 -1.57 -31.53 -15.74
N LEU A 220 -2.06 -31.00 -16.87
CA LEU A 220 -1.34 -29.98 -17.63
C LEU A 220 -1.22 -28.65 -16.89
N ASP A 221 -2.17 -28.30 -16.02
CA ASP A 221 -2.06 -27.10 -15.18
C ASP A 221 -0.98 -27.28 -14.11
N ILE A 222 -0.84 -28.48 -13.54
CA ILE A 222 0.24 -28.80 -12.59
C ILE A 222 1.61 -28.73 -13.30
N VAL A 223 1.72 -29.32 -14.49
CA VAL A 223 2.96 -29.27 -15.30
C VAL A 223 3.28 -27.84 -15.71
N GLY A 224 2.28 -27.07 -16.14
CA GLY A 224 2.41 -25.67 -16.53
C GLY A 224 2.85 -24.78 -15.37
N GLY A 225 2.20 -24.90 -14.21
CA GLY A 225 2.56 -24.18 -12.99
C GLY A 225 3.97 -24.52 -12.52
N GLY A 226 4.35 -25.80 -12.53
CA GLY A 226 5.71 -26.25 -12.25
C GLY A 226 6.74 -25.63 -13.19
N ARG A 227 6.45 -25.62 -14.51
CA ARG A 227 7.32 -24.98 -15.52
C ARG A 227 7.50 -23.48 -15.27
N LEU A 228 6.41 -22.77 -14.96
CA LEU A 228 6.45 -21.33 -14.64
C LEU A 228 7.29 -21.07 -13.39
N GLY A 229 7.09 -21.85 -12.32
CA GLY A 229 7.85 -21.77 -11.08
C GLY A 229 9.35 -22.01 -11.27
N THR A 230 9.72 -23.10 -11.94
CA THR A 230 11.13 -23.45 -12.21
C THR A 230 11.84 -22.35 -13.01
N GLY A 231 11.18 -21.77 -14.01
CA GLY A 231 11.75 -20.70 -14.83
C GLY A 231 12.18 -19.46 -14.04
N VAL A 232 11.55 -19.21 -12.88
CA VAL A 232 11.87 -18.09 -11.98
C VAL A 232 12.43 -18.52 -10.63
N LYS A 233 12.84 -19.79 -10.48
CA LYS A 233 13.38 -20.39 -9.24
C LYS A 233 12.45 -20.25 -8.03
N LYS A 234 11.16 -20.54 -8.22
CA LYS A 234 10.13 -20.52 -7.18
C LYS A 234 9.40 -21.87 -7.12
N GLY A 235 8.94 -22.26 -5.94
CA GLY A 235 8.04 -23.41 -5.81
C GLY A 235 6.66 -23.09 -6.38
N TYR A 236 6.05 -24.02 -7.10
CA TYR A 236 4.66 -23.92 -7.50
C TYR A 236 3.78 -24.47 -6.39
N MET A 237 2.98 -23.63 -5.75
CA MET A 237 2.11 -24.00 -4.64
C MET A 237 0.67 -24.04 -5.12
N ILE A 238 -0.02 -25.14 -4.86
CA ILE A 238 -1.48 -25.20 -4.97
C ILE A 238 -2.08 -25.32 -3.58
N GLY A 239 -3.30 -24.83 -3.40
CA GLY A 239 -4.03 -25.07 -2.16
C GLY A 239 -5.53 -24.92 -2.35
N GLY A 240 -6.26 -25.35 -1.34
CA GLY A 240 -7.72 -25.32 -1.32
C GLY A 240 -8.24 -25.45 0.11
N ALA A 241 -9.50 -25.08 0.29
CA ALA A 241 -10.15 -25.07 1.58
C ALA A 241 -11.38 -25.98 1.57
N ARG A 242 -11.45 -26.93 2.51
CA ARG A 242 -12.66 -27.75 2.72
C ARG A 242 -13.72 -26.97 3.49
N ALA A 243 -13.25 -26.17 4.43
CA ALA A 243 -14.00 -25.26 5.27
C ALA A 243 -13.09 -24.06 5.60
N LYS A 244 -13.64 -23.01 6.22
CA LYS A 244 -12.90 -21.77 6.52
C LYS A 244 -11.55 -22.01 7.21
N ASP A 245 -11.49 -22.97 8.14
CA ASP A 245 -10.31 -23.27 8.95
C ASP A 245 -9.61 -24.59 8.57
N ASP A 246 -10.07 -25.28 7.52
CA ASP A 246 -9.44 -26.50 6.99
C ASP A 246 -8.87 -26.22 5.60
N VAL A 247 -7.71 -25.57 5.60
CA VAL A 247 -6.96 -25.19 4.40
C VAL A 247 -5.71 -26.05 4.28
N ARG A 248 -5.48 -26.59 3.07
CA ARG A 248 -4.26 -27.34 2.75
C ARG A 248 -3.56 -26.70 1.57
N ALA A 249 -2.23 -26.71 1.62
CA ALA A 249 -1.37 -26.25 0.55
C ALA A 249 -0.26 -27.27 0.31
N PHE A 250 0.06 -27.50 -0.95
CA PHE A 250 1.09 -28.42 -1.42
C PHE A 250 2.02 -27.69 -2.38
N THR A 251 3.32 -27.92 -2.25
CA THR A 251 4.33 -27.35 -3.15
C THR A 251 4.84 -28.43 -4.08
N PHE A 252 4.92 -28.08 -5.36
CA PHE A 252 5.45 -28.87 -6.45
C PHE A 252 6.74 -28.22 -6.94
N GLU A 253 7.78 -29.03 -7.03
CA GLU A 253 9.05 -28.65 -7.60
C GLU A 253 9.44 -29.71 -8.63
N TRP A 254 10.06 -29.27 -9.71
CA TRP A 254 10.56 -30.20 -10.72
C TRP A 254 11.75 -30.95 -10.13
N ALA A 255 11.62 -32.27 -10.00
CA ALA A 255 12.72 -33.12 -9.60
C ALA A 255 13.74 -33.13 -10.74
N ALA A 256 14.79 -32.33 -10.62
CA ALA A 256 15.94 -32.45 -11.49
C ALA A 256 16.61 -33.81 -11.21
N MET A 257 16.77 -34.64 -12.25
CA MET A 257 17.77 -35.71 -12.28
C MET A 257 19.16 -35.11 -12.45
#